data_AF-A0A2S6QCB4-F1
#
_entry.id   AF-A0A2S6QCB4-F1
#
_cell.length_a   1.000
_cell.length_b   1.000
_cell.length_c   1.000
_cell.angle_alpha   90.00
_cell.angle_beta   90.00
_cell.angle_gamma   90.00
#
_symmetry.space_group_name_H-M   'P 1'
#
loop_
_entity.id
_entity.type
_entity.pdbx_description
1 polymer ?
#
loop_
_entity_poly.entity_id
_entity_poly.type
_entity_poly.pdbx_seq_one_letter_code
_entity_poly.pdbx_strand_id
1 'polypeptide(L)' 'LTGKRVFRMAPIHHHFEHKGWAESTIVVRFWIISIMLALIGLATLKIR' A
#
# COMPACT_ATOMS: atom_id res chain seq x y z
N LEU A 1 -1.89 -25.03 -14.20
CA LEU A 1 -2.36 -24.17 -13.08
C LEU A 1 -1.14 -23.46 -12.50
N THR A 2 -1.02 -22.17 -12.76
CA THR A 2 0.16 -21.34 -12.52
C THR A 2 0.44 -21.15 -11.02
N GLY A 3 1.14 -22.10 -10.39
CA GLY A 3 1.53 -22.06 -8.97
C GLY A 3 2.65 -21.07 -8.60
N LYS A 4 2.92 -20.06 -9.44
CA LYS A 4 3.92 -19.03 -9.13
C LYS A 4 3.27 -17.89 -8.35
N ARG A 5 3.70 -17.71 -7.10
CA ARG A 5 3.31 -16.59 -6.25
C ARG A 5 3.95 -15.30 -6.74
N VAL A 6 3.16 -14.27 -7.05
CA VAL A 6 3.65 -12.92 -7.40
C VAL A 6 4.16 -12.20 -6.15
N PHE A 7 3.43 -12.33 -5.04
CA PHE A 7 3.82 -11.80 -3.74
C PHE A 7 4.25 -12.94 -2.81
N ARG A 8 5.26 -12.71 -1.96
CA ARG A 8 5.65 -13.64 -0.88
C ARG A 8 4.46 -14.05 0.00
N MET A 9 3.59 -13.09 0.31
CA MET A 9 2.31 -13.26 1.01
C MET A 9 1.38 -12.14 0.53
N ALA A 10 0.09 -12.43 0.46
CA ALA A 10 -0.94 -11.42 0.24
C ALA A 10 -1.84 -11.39 1.49
N PRO A 11 -2.31 -10.21 1.95
CA PRO A 11 -2.25 -8.90 1.30
C PRO A 11 -0.86 -8.23 1.27
N ILE A 12 -0.74 -7.13 0.53
CA ILE A 12 0.55 -6.49 0.22
C ILE A 12 1.34 -6.01 1.46
N HIS A 13 0.70 -5.70 2.60
CA HIS A 13 1.45 -5.33 3.81
C HIS A 13 2.27 -6.51 4.36
N HIS A 14 1.70 -7.72 4.37
CA HIS A 14 2.44 -8.94 4.75
C HIS A 14 3.58 -9.25 3.77
N HIS A 15 3.48 -8.83 2.50
CA HIS A 15 4.62 -8.94 1.59
C HIS A 15 5.85 -8.19 2.11
N PHE A 16 5.66 -7.01 2.70
CA PHE A 16 6.72 -6.19 3.28
C PHE A 16 7.20 -6.72 4.64
N GLU A 17 6.31 -7.30 5.44
CA GLU A 17 6.70 -8.01 6.68
C GLU A 17 7.60 -9.20 6.36
N HIS A 18 7.23 -10.03 5.38
CA HIS A 18 8.08 -11.12 4.87
C HIS A 18 9.33 -10.63 4.12
N LYS A 19 9.47 -9.33 3.89
CA LYS A 19 10.70 -8.69 3.40
C LYS A 19 11.59 -8.19 4.53
N GLY A 20 11.16 -8.33 5.79
CA GLY A 20 11.90 -7.96 6.99
C GLY A 20 11.65 -6.53 7.48
N TRP A 21 10.57 -5.89 7.03
CA TRP A 21 10.21 -4.55 7.52
C TRP A 21 9.45 -4.65 8.83
N ALA A 22 9.71 -3.70 9.73
CA ALA A 22 8.90 -3.54 10.94
C ALA A 22 7.48 -3.10 10.56
N GLU A 23 6.48 -3.67 11.22
CA GLU A 23 5.06 -3.37 11.01
C GLU A 23 4.78 -1.86 11.05
N SER A 24 5.33 -1.16 12.05
CA SER A 24 5.22 0.30 12.19
C SER A 24 5.72 1.07 10.96
N THR A 25 6.82 0.62 10.35
CA THR A 25 7.37 1.25 9.15
C THR A 25 6.45 1.07 7.95
N ILE A 26 5.82 -0.10 7.82
CA ILE A 26 4.87 -0.39 6.75
C ILE A 26 3.62 0.48 6.91
N VAL A 27 3.06 0.53 8.12
CA VAL A 27 1.86 1.33 8.45
C VAL A 27 2.10 2.82 8.14
N VAL A 28 3.20 3.40 8.61
CA VAL A 28 3.51 4.83 8.38
C VAL A 28 3.67 5.12 6.89
N ARG A 29 4.37 4.26 6.13
CA ARG A 29 4.52 4.43 4.68
C ARG A 29 3.19 4.34 3.93
N PHE A 30 2.32 3.42 4.35
CA PHE A 30 0.98 3.29 3.77
C PHE A 30 0.12 4.52 4.07
N TRP A 31 0.22 5.11 5.26
CA TRP A 31 -0.46 6.37 5.57
C TRP A 31 -0.01 7.52 4.67
N ILE A 32 1.30 7.66 4.42
CA ILE A 32 1.82 8.69 3.50
C ILE A 32 1.20 8.52 2.11
N ILE A 33 1.18 7.30 1.58
CA ILE A 33 0.57 7.01 0.27
C ILE A 33 -0.93 7.31 0.27
N SER A 34 -1.66 6.89 1.32
CA SER A 34 -3.10 7.14 1.45
C SER A 34 -3.42 8.63 1.48
N ILE A 35 -2.65 9.44 2.21
CA ILE A 35 -2.84 10.90 2.26
C ILE A 35 -2.55 11.52 0.89
N MET A 36 -1.47 11.13 0.21
CA MET A 36 -1.17 11.63 -1.14
C MET A 36 -2.29 11.30 -2.12
N LEU A 37 -2.81 10.07 -2.11
CA LEU A 37 -3.92 9.67 -2.97
C LEU A 37 -5.22 10.38 -2.61
N ALA A 38 -5.48 10.61 -1.32
CA ALA A 38 -6.63 11.39 -0.88
C ALA A 38 -6.56 12.85 -1.39
N LEU A 39 -5.40 13.49 -1.28
CA LEU A 39 -5.18 14.84 -1.81
C LEU A 39 -5.32 14.90 -3.33
N ILE A 40 -4.81 13.90 -4.06
CA ILE A 40 -5.01 13.78 -5.51
C ILE A 40 -6.50 13.63 -5.82
N GLY A 41 -7.21 12.76 -5.10
CA GLY A 41 -8.65 12.58 -5.26
C GLY A 41 -9.43 13.88 -5.04
N LEU A 42 -9.11 14.62 -3.98
CA LEU A 42 -9.68 15.94 -3.71
C LEU A 42 -9.34 16.96 -4.81
N ALA A 43 -8.10 16.97 -5.30
CA ALA A 43 -7.69 17.86 -6.39
C ALA A 43 -8.42 17.56 -7.70
N THR A 44 -8.77 16.30 -7.96
CA THR A 44 -9.55 15.90 -9.14
C THR A 44 -11.05 16.10 -8.97
N LEU A 45 -11.52 16.35 -7.76
CA LEU A 45 -12.94 16.55 -7.48
C LEU A 45 -13.39 17.87 -8.13
N LYS A 46 -14.07 17.77 -9.28
CA LYS A 46 -14.67 18.95 -9.92
C LYS A 46 -15.83 19.43 -9.07
N ILE A 47 -15.58 20.43 -8.24
CA ILE A 47 -16.61 21.21 -7.55
C ILE A 47 -17.06 22.29 -8.55
N ARG A 48 -17.98 21.92 -9.45
CA ARG A 48 -18.75 22.83 -10.29
C ARG A 48 -20.10 22.22 -10.59
#